data_AF-A0A317G4Q7-F1
#
_entry.id   AF-A0A317G4Q7-F1
#
_cell.length_a   1.000
_cell.length_b   1.000
_cell.length_c   1.000
_cell.angle_alpha   90.00
_cell.angle_beta   90.00
_cell.angle_gamma   90.00
#
_symmetry.space_group_name_H-M   'P 1'
#
loop_
_entity.id
_entity.type
_entity.pdbx_description
1 polymer ?
#
loop_
_entity_poly.entity_id
_entity_poly.type
_entity_poly.pdbx_seq_one_letter_code
_entity_poly.pdbx_strand_id
1 'polypeptide(L)'
;MKKKFLAALLSCSIILSGCSLLDINLGKNDTSSEESDEDKDSSKEDVDNDESDDKGSDQNSEIGKDEQSSDDNETKGVIDLADFEANKPVFKIVQQYDRQYEYPDGQITLAGEYDLESLMLLDEYKDMYPELDSVLRQRADENRKRYNDEIEDFNSDVATRADSDTAQGKSIHNYWVKNQVIVLRSNDRYLGYYEMVQDNWTTGYLYERNGYNYDIITGQEVKLGDVLNISEDELNTILCERLRQDYPEDADELEGAEDALKDYKYDAESGDTYNWCLSYDGIHFFFNEETLVKGSLFGNHEAVISYDEDCVNDEYAYDTSKGYCYRRTDLTPDTIDRYSGGYSGLALYITPEEEGSDYASALSIAYEDQIATIDEYYDATCIKNKYDIVTPEGREYVYITVAGFDNSLELFVFEVTDNKPKACGTTWFSYAEIGYMIDPDYEGEAIPSDPSAMVFGNGSDLMGSVSYYGKYKVGDDGLPTFCGDFQTISWVCSFEGADIKTKADIDAEIVDENGAVTDKTTVATGTVVIPYRTDGDKFIDCKLEDSSIVRFTFSSTSYPRSINGTEMNDLFENLCYAG
;
A
#
# COMPACT_ATOMS: atom_id res chain seq x y z
N MET A 1 30.39 -13.35 -45.08
CA MET A 1 30.91 -14.38 -44.16
C MET A 1 29.90 -14.51 -43.04
N LYS A 2 29.33 -15.70 -42.88
CA LYS A 2 28.19 -16.00 -42.00
C LYS A 2 28.68 -16.14 -40.55
N LYS A 3 28.04 -15.45 -39.61
CA LYS A 3 27.88 -15.95 -38.24
C LYS A 3 26.40 -15.80 -37.89
N LYS A 4 25.80 -16.97 -37.63
CA LYS A 4 24.42 -17.15 -37.20
C LYS A 4 24.35 -16.72 -35.74
N PHE A 5 23.41 -15.85 -35.38
CA PHE A 5 22.94 -15.74 -34.01
C PHE A 5 21.59 -16.44 -33.94
N LEU A 6 21.52 -17.37 -33.00
CA LEU A 6 20.37 -18.18 -32.67
C LEU A 6 19.49 -17.28 -31.78
N ALA A 7 18.29 -16.94 -32.25
CA ALA A 7 17.25 -16.37 -31.40
C ALA A 7 16.76 -17.51 -30.49
N ALA A 8 16.92 -17.36 -29.18
CA ALA A 8 16.28 -18.21 -28.19
C ALA A 8 15.01 -17.50 -27.73
N LEU A 9 13.87 -18.02 -28.18
CA LEU A 9 12.58 -17.80 -27.54
C LEU A 9 12.68 -18.27 -26.08
N LEU A 10 12.39 -17.39 -25.13
CA LEU A 10 11.98 -17.78 -23.79
C LEU A 10 10.59 -17.21 -23.56
N SER A 11 9.65 -18.08 -23.91
CA SER A 11 8.26 -18.09 -23.52
C SER A 11 8.09 -17.90 -22.01
N CYS A 12 7.18 -17.01 -21.64
CA CYS A 12 6.50 -17.03 -20.34
C CYS A 12 6.06 -18.47 -20.05
N SER A 13 6.64 -19.06 -19.00
CA SER A 13 6.28 -20.38 -18.51
C SER A 13 6.34 -20.29 -17.01
N ILE A 14 5.16 -20.36 -16.38
CA ILE A 14 5.01 -20.77 -15.00
C ILE A 14 5.73 -22.11 -14.86
N ILE A 15 6.81 -22.17 -14.09
CA ILE A 15 7.53 -23.42 -13.83
C ILE A 15 7.73 -23.59 -12.33
N LEU A 16 6.79 -24.33 -11.73
CA LEU A 16 7.12 -25.33 -10.71
C LEU A 16 8.13 -26.31 -11.30
N SER A 17 9.40 -26.28 -10.86
CA SER A 17 10.36 -27.38 -11.00
C SER A 17 11.61 -27.14 -10.14
N GLY A 18 11.65 -27.74 -8.95
CA GLY A 18 12.93 -27.99 -8.29
C GLY A 18 13.77 -29.01 -9.06
N CYS A 19 15.09 -28.79 -9.14
CA CYS A 19 16.14 -29.79 -8.93
C CYS A 19 17.57 -29.23 -9.17
N SER A 20 18.40 -29.40 -8.14
CA SER A 20 19.81 -29.80 -8.16
C SER A 20 20.87 -28.97 -8.89
N LEU A 21 21.76 -28.41 -8.07
CA LEU A 21 23.22 -28.25 -8.24
C LEU A 21 23.86 -28.87 -9.49
N LEU A 22 24.61 -28.02 -10.21
CA LEU A 22 25.81 -28.42 -10.95
C LEU A 22 26.92 -27.40 -10.66
N ASP A 23 27.93 -27.87 -9.93
CA ASP A 23 29.22 -27.20 -9.72
C ASP A 23 29.82 -26.74 -11.06
N ILE A 24 30.00 -25.43 -11.21
CA ILE A 24 30.93 -24.87 -12.20
C ILE A 24 32.06 -24.17 -11.46
N ASN A 25 33.10 -24.96 -11.27
CA ASN A 25 34.43 -24.58 -10.84
C ASN A 25 35.07 -23.62 -11.87
N LEU A 26 35.20 -22.34 -11.54
CA LEU A 26 36.01 -21.38 -12.29
C LEU A 26 37.21 -20.93 -11.45
N GLY A 27 38.30 -21.67 -11.66
CA GLY A 27 39.69 -21.23 -11.70
C GLY A 27 40.11 -19.97 -10.95
N LYS A 28 40.84 -20.22 -9.85
CA LYS A 28 42.05 -19.52 -9.41
C LYS A 28 42.58 -18.45 -10.37
N ASN A 29 42.73 -17.23 -9.86
CA ASN A 29 43.94 -16.46 -10.09
C ASN A 29 44.46 -15.93 -8.75
N ASP A 30 45.68 -16.36 -8.43
CA ASP A 30 46.49 -15.91 -7.31
C ASP A 30 46.86 -14.43 -7.47
N THR A 31 46.78 -13.68 -6.38
CA THR A 31 47.82 -12.70 -6.04
C THR A 31 47.90 -12.56 -4.52
N SER A 32 48.94 -13.19 -3.96
CA SER A 32 49.56 -12.85 -2.68
C SER A 32 49.99 -11.38 -2.69
N SER A 33 50.23 -10.63 -1.62
CA SER A 33 50.47 -10.81 -0.18
C SER A 33 50.55 -9.34 0.34
N GLU A 34 50.25 -9.00 1.58
CA GLU A 34 51.18 -9.04 2.70
C GLU A 34 50.46 -8.60 3.99
N GLU A 35 50.85 -9.26 5.07
CA GLU A 35 50.45 -9.10 6.46
C GLU A 35 50.82 -7.72 7.05
N SER A 36 50.10 -7.28 8.08
CA SER A 36 50.74 -6.99 9.37
C SER A 36 49.73 -6.95 10.50
N ASP A 37 49.99 -7.84 11.46
CA ASP A 37 49.38 -7.99 12.78
C ASP A 37 49.94 -6.97 13.80
N GLU A 38 49.20 -6.89 14.92
CA GLU A 38 49.61 -6.45 16.27
C GLU A 38 49.83 -4.92 16.45
N ASP A 39 49.36 -4.26 17.52
CA ASP A 39 49.40 -4.70 18.91
C ASP A 39 48.53 -3.84 19.86
N LYS A 40 48.37 -4.38 21.08
CA LYS A 40 47.55 -3.97 22.23
C LYS A 40 47.91 -2.62 22.92
N ASP A 41 46.95 -2.11 23.70
CA ASP A 41 46.97 -2.05 25.19
C ASP A 41 46.64 -0.69 25.85
N SER A 42 45.74 -0.79 26.85
CA SER A 42 45.61 0.04 28.08
C SER A 42 45.19 1.53 27.91
N SER A 43 44.38 2.17 28.78
CA SER A 43 44.05 1.95 30.18
C SER A 43 42.95 2.93 30.66
N LYS A 44 42.18 2.49 31.67
CA LYS A 44 41.71 3.22 32.89
C LYS A 44 40.67 4.34 32.78
N GLU A 45 39.49 4.11 33.37
CA GLU A 45 39.07 4.47 34.76
C GLU A 45 38.80 5.97 34.89
N ASP A 46 37.54 6.34 35.10
CA ASP A 46 37.14 7.00 36.36
C ASP A 46 35.64 6.77 36.63
N VAL A 47 35.41 6.40 37.88
CA VAL A 47 34.13 6.24 38.58
C VAL A 47 33.84 7.57 39.26
N ASP A 48 32.58 8.02 39.28
CA ASP A 48 32.05 8.59 40.52
C ASP A 48 30.52 8.46 40.61
N ASN A 49 30.13 7.94 41.78
CA ASN A 49 28.78 7.81 42.32
C ASN A 49 28.16 9.18 42.61
N ASP A 50 26.83 9.25 42.64
CA ASP A 50 26.14 9.66 43.87
C ASP A 50 24.66 9.25 43.84
N GLU A 51 24.29 8.34 44.75
CA GLU A 51 22.93 8.15 45.25
C GLU A 51 22.64 9.22 46.32
N SER A 52 21.40 9.72 46.36
CA SER A 52 20.79 10.08 47.64
C SER A 52 19.26 9.94 47.60
N ASP A 53 18.79 9.01 48.43
CA ASP A 53 17.46 8.96 49.03
C ASP A 53 17.12 10.28 49.78
N ASP A 54 15.85 10.67 49.85
CA ASP A 54 15.09 10.65 51.12
C ASP A 54 13.58 10.93 50.91
N LYS A 55 12.84 10.50 51.93
CA LYS A 55 11.44 10.13 52.06
C LYS A 55 10.48 11.27 52.45
N GLY A 56 9.19 10.95 52.23
CA GLY A 56 8.11 11.09 53.23
C GLY A 56 7.30 12.38 53.19
N SER A 57 6.05 12.46 53.64
CA SER A 57 5.06 11.50 54.14
C SER A 57 3.71 12.23 54.30
N ASP A 58 2.69 11.49 54.75
CA ASP A 58 1.42 11.90 55.40
C ASP A 58 0.15 11.81 54.53
N GLN A 59 -0.68 10.76 54.68
CA GLN A 59 -1.71 10.54 55.74
C GLN A 59 -2.92 11.51 55.57
N ASN A 60 -4.21 11.15 55.60
CA ASN A 60 -4.96 10.05 56.25
C ASN A 60 -6.45 10.16 55.81
N SER A 61 -7.19 9.05 55.62
CA SER A 61 -8.48 8.77 56.32
C SER A 61 -9.25 7.56 55.73
N GLU A 62 -8.94 6.42 56.31
CA GLU A 62 -9.75 5.26 56.75
C GLU A 62 -11.30 5.19 56.61
N ILE A 63 -11.73 3.94 56.31
CA ILE A 63 -12.98 3.18 56.64
C ILE A 63 -14.12 3.22 55.60
N GLY A 64 -14.60 2.11 55.01
CA GLY A 64 -14.26 0.68 55.13
C GLY A 64 -15.35 -0.24 54.52
N LYS A 65 -14.93 -1.42 54.01
CA LYS A 65 -15.60 -2.75 53.86
C LYS A 65 -17.01 -2.84 53.25
N ASP A 66 -17.42 -3.86 52.53
CA ASP A 66 -16.88 -5.05 51.83
C ASP A 66 -18.12 -5.54 51.04
N GLU A 67 -17.94 -5.99 49.81
CA GLU A 67 -18.51 -7.23 49.23
C GLU A 67 -18.71 -7.15 47.71
N GLN A 68 -18.27 -8.25 47.09
CA GLN A 68 -18.19 -8.55 45.67
C GLN A 68 -19.51 -8.42 44.92
N SER A 69 -19.44 -7.88 43.71
CA SER A 69 -20.27 -8.31 42.59
C SER A 69 -19.55 -7.94 41.29
N SER A 70 -19.19 -8.98 40.56
CA SER A 70 -18.75 -8.98 39.16
C SER A 70 -19.54 -8.02 38.28
N ASP A 71 -18.81 -7.23 37.49
CA ASP A 71 -19.02 -7.07 36.05
C ASP A 71 -17.85 -6.26 35.52
N ASP A 72 -16.85 -6.96 34.98
CA ASP A 72 -15.87 -6.39 34.06
C ASP A 72 -16.63 -6.05 32.77
N ASN A 73 -17.31 -4.91 32.79
CA ASN A 73 -17.63 -4.18 31.59
C ASN A 73 -16.39 -3.32 31.33
N GLU A 74 -15.45 -3.85 30.55
CA GLU A 74 -14.42 -3.04 29.92
C GLU A 74 -15.13 -1.88 29.23
N THR A 75 -15.05 -0.70 29.84
CA THR A 75 -15.36 0.55 29.18
C THR A 75 -14.47 0.61 27.94
N LYS A 76 -15.05 0.38 26.75
CA LYS A 76 -14.51 0.80 25.46
C LYS A 76 -13.96 2.21 25.66
N GLY A 77 -12.63 2.34 25.68
CA GLY A 77 -11.97 3.61 25.93
C GLY A 77 -12.40 4.59 24.84
N VAL A 78 -12.84 5.78 25.23
CA VAL A 78 -12.99 6.89 24.29
C VAL A 78 -11.58 7.24 23.85
N ILE A 79 -11.22 6.96 22.59
CA ILE A 79 -9.95 7.39 22.02
C ILE A 79 -9.93 8.91 22.04
N ASP A 80 -8.94 9.48 22.71
CA ASP A 80 -8.70 10.92 22.66
C ASP A 80 -7.77 11.27 21.48
N LEU A 81 -7.64 12.56 21.20
CA LEU A 81 -6.83 13.04 20.08
C LEU A 81 -5.33 12.75 20.26
N ALA A 82 -4.82 12.64 21.49
CA ALA A 82 -3.42 12.36 21.72
C ALA A 82 -3.11 10.88 21.45
N ASP A 83 -4.00 9.98 21.88
CA ASP A 83 -3.91 8.55 21.57
C ASP A 83 -4.05 8.29 20.07
N PHE A 84 -4.96 9.02 19.39
CA PHE A 84 -5.09 8.97 17.93
C PHE A 84 -3.81 9.41 17.21
N GLU A 85 -3.23 10.56 17.55
CA GLU A 85 -2.02 11.06 16.88
C GLU A 85 -0.81 10.11 17.09
N ALA A 86 -0.76 9.38 18.21
CA ALA A 86 0.26 8.36 18.46
C ALA A 86 0.02 7.05 17.70
N ASN A 87 -1.22 6.75 17.33
CA ASN A 87 -1.64 5.46 16.77
C ASN A 87 -2.53 5.62 15.54
N LYS A 88 -2.17 6.53 14.63
CA LYS A 88 -2.92 6.73 13.38
C LYS A 88 -3.04 5.41 12.61
N PRO A 89 -4.24 5.07 12.11
CA PRO A 89 -4.42 3.82 11.42
C PRO A 89 -3.68 3.81 10.09
N VAL A 90 -3.21 2.63 9.73
CA VAL A 90 -2.79 2.32 8.37
C VAL A 90 -3.91 1.57 7.67
N PHE A 91 -4.11 1.88 6.40
CA PHE A 91 -5.11 1.23 5.56
C PHE A 91 -4.45 0.31 4.54
N LYS A 92 -5.20 -0.67 4.05
CA LYS A 92 -4.82 -1.57 2.96
C LYS A 92 -5.92 -1.65 1.91
N ILE A 93 -5.51 -1.91 0.67
CA ILE A 93 -6.41 -2.30 -0.41
C ILE A 93 -6.44 -3.82 -0.48
N VAL A 94 -7.63 -4.38 -0.32
CA VAL A 94 -7.90 -5.80 -0.57
C VAL A 94 -8.54 -5.92 -1.95
N GLN A 95 -8.18 -6.97 -2.69
CA GLN A 95 -8.55 -7.11 -4.09
C GLN A 95 -9.16 -8.48 -4.36
N GLN A 96 -10.29 -8.51 -5.06
CA GLN A 96 -10.85 -9.72 -5.65
C GLN A 96 -10.73 -9.58 -7.17
N TYR A 97 -9.93 -10.42 -7.81
CA TYR A 97 -9.66 -10.27 -9.23
C TYR A 97 -9.61 -11.60 -9.98
N ASP A 98 -10.00 -11.54 -11.26
CA ASP A 98 -9.74 -12.57 -12.25
C ASP A 98 -9.39 -11.95 -13.59
N ARG A 99 -8.47 -12.60 -14.31
CA ARG A 99 -8.06 -12.19 -15.66
C ARG A 99 -8.15 -13.36 -16.60
N GLN A 100 -8.93 -13.18 -17.67
CA GLN A 100 -9.10 -14.18 -18.70
C GLN A 100 -8.20 -13.87 -19.90
N TYR A 101 -7.31 -14.82 -20.21
CA TYR A 101 -6.43 -14.75 -21.36
C TYR A 101 -6.80 -15.79 -22.41
N GLU A 102 -6.82 -15.36 -23.66
CA GLU A 102 -7.02 -16.18 -24.84
C GLU A 102 -5.74 -16.28 -25.67
N TYR A 103 -5.63 -17.34 -26.45
CA TYR A 103 -4.41 -17.65 -27.21
C TYR A 103 -4.67 -17.78 -28.73
N PRO A 104 -5.32 -16.79 -29.38
CA PRO A 104 -5.50 -16.83 -30.82
C PRO A 104 -4.12 -16.88 -31.49
N ASP A 105 -3.91 -17.87 -32.37
CA ASP A 105 -2.66 -18.04 -33.12
C ASP A 105 -1.37 -18.14 -32.28
N GLY A 106 -1.50 -18.48 -30.99
CA GLY A 106 -0.38 -18.61 -30.05
C GLY A 106 0.11 -17.29 -29.44
N GLN A 107 -0.62 -16.18 -29.61
CA GLN A 107 -0.36 -14.91 -28.91
C GLN A 107 -1.29 -14.76 -27.69
N ILE A 108 -0.74 -14.34 -26.55
CA ILE A 108 -1.51 -14.04 -25.35
C ILE A 108 -2.34 -12.77 -25.60
N THR A 109 -3.66 -12.86 -25.46
CA THR A 109 -4.57 -11.72 -25.57
C THR A 109 -5.44 -11.66 -24.33
N LEU A 110 -5.46 -10.52 -23.63
CA LEU A 110 -6.38 -10.30 -22.51
C LEU A 110 -7.80 -10.10 -23.06
N ALA A 111 -8.72 -10.99 -22.68
CA ALA A 111 -10.11 -10.99 -23.12
C ALA A 111 -11.08 -10.48 -22.04
N GLY A 112 -10.72 -10.65 -20.77
CA GLY A 112 -11.55 -10.25 -19.63
C GLY A 112 -10.73 -9.83 -18.43
N GLU A 113 -11.17 -8.80 -17.71
CA GLU A 113 -10.63 -8.38 -16.43
C GLU A 113 -11.75 -7.99 -15.45
N TYR A 114 -11.94 -8.79 -14.41
CA TYR A 114 -12.88 -8.51 -13.34
C TYR A 114 -12.07 -8.20 -12.08
N ASP A 115 -12.18 -6.99 -11.55
CA ASP A 115 -11.26 -6.47 -10.53
C ASP A 115 -11.97 -5.56 -9.53
N LEU A 116 -12.19 -6.04 -8.31
CA LEU A 116 -12.86 -5.27 -7.26
C LEU A 116 -11.94 -5.00 -6.07
N GLU A 117 -11.50 -3.75 -5.93
CA GLU A 117 -10.79 -3.27 -4.75
C GLU A 117 -11.76 -2.90 -3.62
N SER A 118 -11.31 -3.02 -2.36
CA SER A 118 -11.98 -2.48 -1.19
C SER A 118 -10.96 -1.94 -0.19
N LEU A 119 -11.31 -0.86 0.50
CA LEU A 119 -10.48 -0.28 1.56
C LEU A 119 -10.73 -1.03 2.88
N MET A 120 -9.66 -1.38 3.59
CA MET A 120 -9.74 -1.94 4.94
C MET A 120 -8.66 -1.35 5.84
N LEU A 121 -8.84 -1.48 7.16
CA LEU A 121 -7.77 -1.23 8.12
C LEU A 121 -6.75 -2.37 8.08
N LEU A 122 -5.48 -2.05 8.36
CA LEU A 122 -4.51 -3.08 8.73
C LEU A 122 -5.01 -3.83 9.97
N ASP A 123 -4.75 -5.14 10.03
CA ASP A 123 -5.30 -6.00 11.08
C ASP A 123 -4.93 -5.56 12.50
N GLU A 124 -3.76 -4.94 12.68
CA GLU A 124 -3.29 -4.41 13.97
C GLU A 124 -4.10 -3.22 14.51
N TYR A 125 -4.88 -2.54 13.67
CA TYR A 125 -5.69 -1.38 14.07
C TYR A 125 -7.17 -1.71 14.32
N LYS A 126 -7.62 -2.93 14.02
CA LYS A 126 -9.04 -3.32 14.08
C LYS A 126 -9.64 -3.17 15.47
N ASP A 127 -8.91 -3.62 16.50
CA ASP A 127 -9.37 -3.53 17.88
C ASP A 127 -9.38 -2.09 18.41
N MET A 128 -8.54 -1.23 17.82
CA MET A 128 -8.46 0.19 18.16
C MET A 128 -9.57 1.01 17.51
N TYR A 129 -9.93 0.71 16.25
CA TYR A 129 -10.98 1.42 15.52
C TYR A 129 -12.11 0.48 15.07
N PRO A 130 -12.83 -0.19 16.00
CA PRO A 130 -13.73 -1.27 15.64
C PRO A 130 -14.98 -0.80 14.89
N GLU A 131 -15.48 0.41 15.16
CA GLU A 131 -16.60 0.99 14.42
C GLU A 131 -16.22 1.29 12.95
N LEU A 132 -15.02 1.82 12.70
CA LEU A 132 -14.52 2.05 11.35
C LEU A 132 -14.24 0.73 10.63
N ASP A 133 -13.58 -0.23 11.29
CA ASP A 133 -13.35 -1.57 10.73
C ASP A 133 -14.65 -2.22 10.30
N SER A 134 -15.70 -2.15 11.14
CA SER A 134 -17.00 -2.74 10.81
C SER A 134 -17.60 -2.19 9.52
N VAL A 135 -17.49 -0.87 9.28
CA VAL A 135 -18.06 -0.24 8.08
C VAL A 135 -17.24 -0.59 6.83
N LEU A 136 -15.92 -0.51 6.93
CA LEU A 136 -15.02 -0.86 5.82
C LEU A 136 -15.11 -2.34 5.46
N ARG A 137 -15.19 -3.22 6.47
CA ARG A 137 -15.36 -4.67 6.27
C ARG A 137 -16.71 -5.01 5.66
N GLN A 138 -17.79 -4.33 6.04
CA GLN A 138 -19.08 -4.53 5.40
C GLN A 138 -19.01 -4.25 3.89
N ARG A 139 -18.33 -3.17 3.48
CA ARG A 139 -18.15 -2.84 2.05
C ARG A 139 -17.29 -3.89 1.34
N ALA A 140 -16.21 -4.35 1.96
CA ALA A 140 -15.39 -5.44 1.42
C ALA A 140 -16.20 -6.73 1.26
N ASP A 141 -17.06 -7.07 2.22
CA ASP A 141 -17.96 -8.23 2.16
C ASP A 141 -18.97 -8.11 1.00
N GLU A 142 -19.51 -6.92 0.77
CA GLU A 142 -20.44 -6.63 -0.34
C GLU A 142 -19.75 -6.80 -1.70
N ASN A 143 -18.55 -6.25 -1.88
CA ASN A 143 -17.76 -6.41 -3.11
C ASN A 143 -17.35 -7.87 -3.34
N ARG A 144 -16.89 -8.56 -2.29
CA ARG A 144 -16.54 -9.98 -2.38
C ARG A 144 -17.75 -10.84 -2.73
N LYS A 145 -18.92 -10.54 -2.18
CA LYS A 145 -20.16 -11.19 -2.56
C LYS A 145 -20.49 -10.93 -4.04
N ARG A 146 -20.40 -9.68 -4.51
CA ARG A 146 -20.62 -9.34 -5.92
C ARG A 146 -19.70 -10.14 -6.84
N TYR A 147 -18.40 -10.19 -6.51
CA TYR A 147 -17.42 -11.01 -7.24
C TYR A 147 -17.86 -12.47 -7.32
N ASN A 148 -18.16 -13.10 -6.17
CA ASN A 148 -18.56 -14.51 -6.13
C ASN A 148 -19.87 -14.79 -6.88
N ASP A 149 -20.81 -13.86 -6.87
CA ASP A 149 -22.11 -13.99 -7.54
C ASP A 149 -21.99 -13.83 -9.07
N GLU A 150 -20.99 -13.07 -9.58
CA GLU A 150 -20.92 -12.67 -11.00
C GLU A 150 -19.76 -13.30 -11.80
N ILE A 151 -18.69 -13.76 -11.15
CA ILE A 151 -17.44 -14.13 -11.85
C ILE A 151 -17.59 -15.31 -12.80
N GLU A 152 -18.40 -16.32 -12.46
CA GLU A 152 -18.63 -17.47 -13.34
C GLU A 152 -19.37 -17.05 -14.61
N ASP A 153 -20.36 -16.16 -14.49
CA ASP A 153 -21.15 -15.64 -15.62
C ASP A 153 -20.27 -14.73 -16.50
N PHE A 154 -19.46 -13.88 -15.89
CA PHE A 154 -18.48 -13.03 -16.58
C PHE A 154 -17.53 -13.89 -17.43
N ASN A 155 -16.85 -14.86 -16.83
CA ASN A 155 -15.89 -15.73 -17.50
C ASN A 155 -16.53 -16.55 -18.62
N SER A 156 -17.74 -17.09 -18.40
CA SER A 156 -18.44 -17.86 -19.43
C SER A 156 -18.84 -17.00 -20.63
N ASP A 157 -19.28 -15.77 -20.41
CA ASP A 157 -19.70 -14.86 -21.48
C ASP A 157 -18.49 -14.32 -22.26
N VAL A 158 -17.43 -13.89 -21.56
CA VAL A 158 -16.17 -13.45 -22.18
C VAL A 158 -15.57 -14.54 -23.05
N ALA A 159 -15.46 -15.79 -22.56
CA ALA A 159 -15.00 -16.92 -23.35
C ALA A 159 -15.83 -17.10 -24.65
N THR A 160 -17.16 -17.05 -24.52
CA THR A 160 -18.07 -17.23 -25.65
C THR A 160 -17.91 -16.12 -26.69
N ARG A 161 -17.74 -14.88 -26.24
CA ARG A 161 -17.52 -13.71 -27.12
C ARG A 161 -16.16 -13.79 -27.81
N ALA A 162 -15.10 -14.16 -27.09
CA ALA A 162 -13.77 -14.32 -27.65
C ALA A 162 -13.69 -15.44 -28.71
N ASP A 163 -14.35 -16.58 -28.47
CA ASP A 163 -14.49 -17.67 -29.45
C ASP A 163 -15.21 -17.18 -30.72
N SER A 164 -16.27 -16.39 -30.55
CA SER A 164 -17.04 -15.80 -31.65
C SER A 164 -16.23 -14.81 -32.47
N ASP A 165 -15.45 -13.95 -31.81
CA ASP A 165 -14.55 -12.98 -32.47
C ASP A 165 -13.47 -13.72 -33.26
N THR A 166 -12.83 -14.71 -32.66
CA THR A 166 -11.83 -15.57 -33.31
C THR A 166 -12.41 -16.28 -34.54
N ALA A 167 -13.59 -16.89 -34.42
CA ALA A 167 -14.26 -17.57 -35.52
C ALA A 167 -14.65 -16.63 -36.68
N GLN A 168 -14.83 -15.33 -36.39
CA GLN A 168 -15.12 -14.29 -37.36
C GLN A 168 -13.86 -13.60 -37.91
N GLY A 169 -12.66 -13.94 -37.40
CA GLY A 169 -11.41 -13.29 -37.75
C GLY A 169 -11.33 -11.83 -37.25
N LYS A 170 -11.99 -11.53 -36.13
CA LYS A 170 -11.94 -10.24 -35.44
C LYS A 170 -10.90 -10.28 -34.33
N SER A 171 -10.40 -9.10 -33.96
CA SER A 171 -9.64 -8.93 -32.73
C SER A 171 -10.54 -9.22 -31.53
N ILE A 172 -10.00 -9.96 -30.56
CA ILE A 172 -10.70 -10.22 -29.29
C ILE A 172 -10.84 -8.89 -28.54
N HIS A 173 -12.08 -8.56 -28.18
CA HIS A 173 -12.35 -7.40 -27.33
C HIS A 173 -12.04 -7.74 -25.86
N ASN A 174 -11.41 -6.80 -25.15
CA ASN A 174 -11.22 -6.91 -23.70
C ASN A 174 -12.47 -6.39 -22.99
N TYR A 175 -13.14 -7.21 -22.20
CA TYR A 175 -14.25 -6.81 -21.34
C TYR A 175 -13.76 -6.61 -19.91
N TRP A 176 -14.31 -5.64 -19.19
CA TRP A 176 -13.90 -5.36 -17.83
C TRP A 176 -15.03 -4.88 -16.93
N VAL A 177 -14.91 -5.26 -15.66
CA VAL A 177 -15.64 -4.71 -14.52
C VAL A 177 -14.59 -4.37 -13.47
N LYS A 178 -14.46 -3.09 -13.13
CA LYS A 178 -13.46 -2.60 -12.21
C LYS A 178 -14.06 -1.74 -11.11
N ASN A 179 -13.59 -1.92 -9.90
CA ASN A 179 -13.76 -0.98 -8.80
C ASN A 179 -12.37 -0.65 -8.25
N GLN A 180 -11.94 0.60 -8.37
CA GLN A 180 -10.64 1.04 -7.85
C GLN A 180 -10.82 2.03 -6.71
N VAL A 181 -10.13 1.82 -5.60
CA VAL A 181 -10.19 2.67 -4.42
C VAL A 181 -9.10 3.73 -4.48
N ILE A 182 -9.49 5.00 -4.47
CA ILE A 182 -8.57 6.13 -4.45
C ILE A 182 -8.74 6.90 -3.13
N VAL A 183 -7.76 6.76 -2.25
CA VAL A 183 -7.74 7.48 -0.96
C VAL A 183 -7.14 8.87 -1.16
N LEU A 184 -7.90 9.89 -0.78
CA LEU A 184 -7.50 11.29 -0.91
C LEU A 184 -7.10 11.92 0.44
N ARG A 185 -7.54 11.32 1.56
CA ARG A 185 -7.24 11.79 2.91
C ARG A 185 -7.31 10.63 3.90
N SER A 186 -6.27 10.40 4.68
CA SER A 186 -6.24 9.31 5.68
C SER A 186 -5.31 9.52 6.88
N ASN A 187 -4.54 10.62 6.90
CA ASN A 187 -3.52 10.88 7.93
C ASN A 187 -3.96 11.84 9.05
N ASP A 188 -5.27 11.98 9.27
CA ASP A 188 -5.86 12.75 10.37
C ASP A 188 -7.19 12.14 10.82
N ARG A 189 -7.98 12.86 11.62
CA ARG A 189 -9.26 12.42 12.16
C ARG A 189 -10.26 11.94 11.09
N TYR A 190 -10.19 12.47 9.87
CA TYR A 190 -11.12 12.15 8.80
C TYR A 190 -10.47 11.31 7.71
N LEU A 191 -11.19 10.28 7.29
CA LEU A 191 -10.91 9.48 6.11
C LEU A 191 -11.77 10.00 4.96
N GLY A 192 -11.14 10.29 3.81
CA GLY A 192 -11.81 10.62 2.56
C GLY A 192 -11.24 9.79 1.42
N TYR A 193 -12.11 9.09 0.70
CA TYR A 193 -11.74 8.30 -0.47
C TYR A 193 -12.89 8.23 -1.45
N TYR A 194 -12.61 7.83 -2.69
CA TYR A 194 -13.66 7.47 -3.64
C TYR A 194 -13.40 6.13 -4.28
N GLU A 195 -14.47 5.49 -4.73
CA GLU A 195 -14.45 4.31 -5.57
C GLU A 195 -14.66 4.73 -7.03
N MET A 196 -13.74 4.33 -7.91
CA MET A 196 -13.86 4.49 -9.35
C MET A 196 -14.43 3.20 -9.95
N VAL A 197 -15.68 3.27 -10.38
CA VAL A 197 -16.41 2.14 -10.96
C VAL A 197 -16.32 2.22 -12.48
N GLN A 198 -15.87 1.14 -13.12
CA GLN A 198 -15.74 1.04 -14.57
C GLN A 198 -16.37 -0.26 -15.06
N ASP A 199 -17.21 -0.21 -16.09
CA ASP A 199 -17.85 -1.40 -16.65
C ASP A 199 -18.03 -1.22 -18.16
N ASN A 200 -17.54 -2.16 -18.97
CA ASN A 200 -17.91 -2.25 -20.39
C ASN A 200 -18.54 -3.62 -20.77
N TRP A 201 -18.77 -4.47 -19.79
CA TRP A 201 -19.38 -5.79 -19.95
C TRP A 201 -20.91 -5.71 -19.94
N THR A 202 -21.51 -5.01 -18.97
CA THR A 202 -22.97 -4.98 -18.77
C THR A 202 -23.64 -3.74 -19.35
N THR A 203 -22.99 -2.58 -19.23
CA THR A 203 -23.54 -1.26 -19.61
C THR A 203 -23.03 -0.76 -20.96
N GLY A 204 -22.05 -1.44 -21.56
CA GLY A 204 -21.38 -1.06 -22.80
C GLY A 204 -20.23 -0.07 -22.59
N TYR A 205 -20.38 0.89 -21.68
CA TYR A 205 -19.31 1.72 -21.10
C TYR A 205 -19.88 2.51 -19.91
N LEU A 206 -19.27 2.41 -18.74
CA LEU A 206 -19.60 3.14 -17.52
C LEU A 206 -18.29 3.60 -16.88
N TYR A 207 -18.29 4.83 -16.38
CA TYR A 207 -17.18 5.38 -15.62
C TYR A 207 -17.72 6.33 -14.54
N GLU A 208 -17.73 5.91 -13.28
CA GLU A 208 -18.29 6.67 -12.15
C GLU A 208 -17.24 6.82 -11.05
N ARG A 209 -17.31 7.94 -10.32
CA ARG A 209 -16.61 8.14 -9.04
C ARG A 209 -17.67 8.20 -7.95
N ASN A 210 -17.46 7.53 -6.82
CA ASN A 210 -18.38 7.55 -5.67
C ASN A 210 -17.58 7.87 -4.40
N GLY A 211 -17.81 9.05 -3.81
CA GLY A 211 -17.08 9.56 -2.66
C GLY A 211 -17.62 9.07 -1.31
N TYR A 212 -16.71 8.88 -0.35
CA TYR A 212 -16.99 8.42 1.00
C TYR A 212 -16.15 9.15 2.03
N ASN A 213 -16.76 9.47 3.18
CA ASN A 213 -16.14 10.26 4.24
C ASN A 213 -16.47 9.67 5.61
N TYR A 214 -15.46 9.41 6.44
CA TYR A 214 -15.66 8.87 7.79
C TYR A 214 -14.83 9.63 8.83
N ASP A 215 -15.40 9.88 10.00
CA ASP A 215 -14.63 10.18 11.20
C ASP A 215 -13.99 8.86 11.68
N ILE A 216 -12.66 8.80 11.68
CA ILE A 216 -11.90 7.57 11.95
C ILE A 216 -12.09 7.08 13.39
N ILE A 217 -12.21 8.00 14.35
CA ILE A 217 -12.35 7.67 15.77
C ILE A 217 -13.71 7.03 16.03
N THR A 218 -14.75 7.56 15.40
CA THR A 218 -16.14 7.12 15.66
C THR A 218 -16.67 6.11 14.65
N GLY A 219 -16.02 5.95 13.50
CA GLY A 219 -16.49 5.17 12.35
C GLY A 219 -17.74 5.74 11.67
N GLN A 220 -18.19 6.94 12.06
CA GLN A 220 -19.42 7.54 11.53
C GLN A 220 -19.15 8.26 10.21
N GLU A 221 -20.12 8.18 9.30
CA GLU A 221 -20.09 8.93 8.05
C GLU A 221 -20.17 10.44 8.33
N VAL A 222 -19.27 11.21 7.71
CA VAL A 222 -19.29 12.68 7.81
C VAL A 222 -20.42 13.23 6.95
N LYS A 223 -21.23 14.11 7.52
CA LYS A 223 -22.37 14.75 6.84
C LYS A 223 -21.94 16.06 6.19
N LEU A 224 -22.37 16.30 4.95
CA LEU A 224 -21.95 17.50 4.20
C LEU A 224 -22.44 18.78 4.88
N GLY A 225 -23.63 18.73 5.50
CA GLY A 225 -24.19 19.86 6.25
C GLY A 225 -23.42 20.25 7.51
N ASP A 226 -22.52 19.38 8.02
CA ASP A 226 -21.63 19.74 9.13
C ASP A 226 -20.32 20.39 8.63
N VAL A 227 -19.94 20.09 7.39
CA VAL A 227 -18.71 20.57 6.73
C VAL A 227 -18.89 21.97 6.15
N LEU A 228 -20.07 22.28 5.61
CA LEU A 228 -20.35 23.56 4.96
C LEU A 228 -21.30 24.45 5.78
N ASN A 229 -20.96 25.73 5.89
CA ASN A 229 -21.70 26.74 6.65
C ASN A 229 -22.64 27.60 5.78
N ILE A 230 -22.97 27.13 4.58
CA ILE A 230 -23.79 27.83 3.58
C ILE A 230 -25.07 27.04 3.26
N SER A 231 -25.97 27.65 2.49
CA SER A 231 -27.16 26.97 1.98
C SER A 231 -26.87 26.14 0.73
N GLU A 232 -27.73 25.16 0.42
CA GLU A 232 -27.65 24.36 -0.81
C GLU A 232 -27.75 25.22 -2.08
N ASP A 233 -28.57 26.28 -2.07
CA ASP A 233 -28.69 27.23 -3.18
C ASP A 233 -27.38 28.01 -3.41
N GLU A 234 -26.71 28.41 -2.32
CA GLU A 234 -25.40 29.07 -2.38
C GLU A 234 -24.32 28.10 -2.86
N LEU A 235 -24.31 26.85 -2.37
CA LEU A 235 -23.38 25.82 -2.83
C LEU A 235 -23.56 25.56 -4.34
N ASN A 236 -24.79 25.40 -4.80
CA ASN A 236 -25.09 25.18 -6.22
C ASN A 236 -24.52 26.29 -7.10
N THR A 237 -24.63 27.54 -6.64
CA THR A 237 -24.07 28.70 -7.35
C THR A 237 -22.54 28.59 -7.45
N ILE A 238 -21.87 28.29 -6.33
CA ILE A 238 -20.40 28.11 -6.28
C ILE A 238 -19.95 26.98 -7.20
N LEU A 239 -20.61 25.81 -7.13
CA LEU A 239 -20.26 24.65 -7.95
C LEU A 239 -20.42 24.93 -9.44
N CYS A 240 -21.54 25.55 -9.86
CA CYS A 240 -21.75 25.95 -11.26
C CYS A 240 -20.71 26.97 -11.74
N GLU A 241 -20.32 27.94 -10.91
CA GLU A 241 -19.28 28.89 -11.25
C GLU A 241 -17.91 28.21 -11.41
N ARG A 242 -17.58 27.26 -10.53
CA ARG A 242 -16.32 26.51 -10.56
C ARG A 242 -16.21 25.63 -11.79
N LEU A 243 -17.26 24.84 -12.08
CA LEU A 243 -17.33 24.01 -13.28
C LEU A 243 -17.11 24.82 -14.56
N ARG A 244 -17.73 26.00 -14.68
CA ARG A 244 -17.56 26.87 -15.86
C ARG A 244 -16.16 27.50 -15.96
N GLN A 245 -15.47 27.66 -14.84
CA GLN A 245 -14.11 28.19 -14.80
C GLN A 245 -13.07 27.11 -15.14
N ASP A 246 -13.26 25.90 -14.62
CA ASP A 246 -12.33 24.79 -14.75
C ASP A 246 -12.49 24.08 -16.10
N TYR A 247 -13.70 24.11 -16.67
CA TYR A 247 -14.04 23.52 -17.99
C TYR A 247 -14.63 24.57 -18.95
N PRO A 248 -13.88 25.61 -19.32
CA PRO A 248 -14.38 26.68 -20.18
C PRO A 248 -14.73 26.21 -21.60
N GLU A 249 -14.14 25.11 -22.07
CA GLU A 249 -14.46 24.45 -23.33
C GLU A 249 -15.83 23.76 -23.34
N ASP A 250 -16.32 23.37 -22.17
CA ASP A 250 -17.60 22.68 -21.98
C ASP A 250 -18.74 23.65 -21.61
N ALA A 251 -18.52 24.96 -21.77
CA ALA A 251 -19.47 25.99 -21.32
C ALA A 251 -20.89 25.84 -21.90
N ASP A 252 -21.01 25.47 -23.18
CA ASP A 252 -22.30 25.21 -23.84
C ASP A 252 -23.00 23.96 -23.25
N GLU A 253 -22.23 23.00 -22.78
CA GLU A 253 -22.71 21.75 -22.20
C GLU A 253 -23.17 21.99 -20.76
N LEU A 254 -22.45 22.82 -20.00
CA LEU A 254 -22.79 23.21 -18.63
C LEU A 254 -23.98 24.18 -18.49
N GLU A 255 -24.66 24.55 -19.59
CA GLU A 255 -25.85 25.42 -19.53
C GLU A 255 -26.97 24.84 -18.65
N GLY A 256 -27.09 23.50 -18.57
CA GLY A 256 -28.11 22.80 -17.79
C GLY A 256 -27.78 22.59 -16.30
N ALA A 257 -26.55 22.89 -15.87
CA ALA A 257 -26.05 22.51 -14.55
C ALA A 257 -26.86 23.14 -13.39
N GLU A 258 -27.23 24.42 -13.50
CA GLU A 258 -28.04 25.09 -12.46
C GLU A 258 -29.39 24.42 -12.25
N ASP A 259 -30.02 23.98 -13.35
CA ASP A 259 -31.31 23.31 -13.33
C ASP A 259 -31.21 21.86 -12.82
N ALA A 260 -30.07 21.20 -13.05
CA ALA A 260 -29.79 19.86 -12.54
C ALA A 260 -29.53 19.86 -11.02
N LEU A 261 -28.79 20.86 -10.52
CA LEU A 261 -28.38 20.92 -9.12
C LEU A 261 -29.47 21.43 -8.16
N LYS A 262 -30.53 22.09 -8.64
CA LYS A 262 -31.56 22.70 -7.77
C LYS A 262 -32.25 21.72 -6.81
N ASP A 263 -32.34 20.46 -7.19
CA ASP A 263 -33.02 19.42 -6.41
C ASP A 263 -32.06 18.66 -5.47
N TYR A 264 -30.75 18.93 -5.57
CA TYR A 264 -29.74 18.32 -4.72
C TYR A 264 -29.88 18.76 -3.26
N LYS A 265 -29.55 17.84 -2.37
CA LYS A 265 -29.57 18.02 -0.91
C LYS A 265 -28.28 17.51 -0.29
N TYR A 266 -27.86 18.10 0.82
CA TYR A 266 -26.61 17.70 1.50
C TYR A 266 -26.59 16.23 1.92
N ASP A 267 -27.64 15.78 2.60
CA ASP A 267 -27.66 14.46 3.24
C ASP A 267 -29.05 13.81 3.09
N ALA A 268 -29.59 13.78 1.87
CA ALA A 268 -30.92 13.22 1.63
C ALA A 268 -30.94 11.68 1.76
N GLU A 269 -31.91 11.15 2.52
CA GLU A 269 -32.15 9.69 2.61
C GLU A 269 -32.64 9.07 1.28
N SER A 270 -33.20 9.90 0.39
CA SER A 270 -33.66 9.49 -0.94
C SER A 270 -33.71 10.68 -1.89
N GLY A 271 -33.33 10.49 -3.14
CA GLY A 271 -33.29 11.54 -4.16
C GLY A 271 -31.86 11.93 -4.53
N ASP A 272 -31.71 13.09 -5.15
CA ASP A 272 -30.41 13.59 -5.60
C ASP A 272 -29.62 14.14 -4.40
N THR A 273 -28.48 13.51 -4.12
CA THR A 273 -27.54 13.92 -3.07
C THR A 273 -26.20 14.24 -3.70
N TYR A 274 -25.44 15.16 -3.10
CA TYR A 274 -24.11 15.46 -3.60
C TYR A 274 -23.20 14.24 -3.43
N ASN A 275 -22.37 14.00 -4.43
CA ASN A 275 -21.34 12.99 -4.42
C ASN A 275 -19.99 13.69 -4.21
N TRP A 276 -19.36 13.44 -3.06
CA TRP A 276 -18.24 14.27 -2.62
C TRP A 276 -17.28 13.52 -1.69
N CYS A 277 -16.05 14.01 -1.57
CA CYS A 277 -15.11 13.54 -0.56
C CYS A 277 -14.14 14.61 -0.07
N LEU A 278 -13.63 14.42 1.15
CA LEU A 278 -12.55 15.19 1.74
C LEU A 278 -11.22 14.75 1.14
N SER A 279 -10.42 15.71 0.68
CA SER A 279 -9.03 15.55 0.25
C SER A 279 -8.10 16.36 1.16
N TYR A 280 -6.79 16.32 0.91
CA TYR A 280 -5.83 17.17 1.61
C TYR A 280 -5.89 18.65 1.16
N ASP A 281 -6.35 18.92 -0.06
CA ASP A 281 -6.42 20.25 -0.68
C ASP A 281 -7.82 20.89 -0.67
N GLY A 282 -8.87 20.13 -0.41
CA GLY A 282 -10.22 20.67 -0.29
C GLY A 282 -11.32 19.62 -0.24
N ILE A 283 -12.53 20.07 -0.55
CA ILE A 283 -13.73 19.23 -0.68
C ILE A 283 -14.00 19.04 -2.17
N HIS A 284 -13.94 17.80 -2.63
CA HIS A 284 -14.08 17.43 -4.03
C HIS A 284 -15.51 16.96 -4.29
N PHE A 285 -16.16 17.56 -5.29
CA PHE A 285 -17.51 17.19 -5.74
C PHE A 285 -17.41 16.53 -7.11
N PHE A 286 -17.92 15.31 -7.24
CA PHE A 286 -17.88 14.53 -8.47
C PHE A 286 -19.24 14.54 -9.15
N PHE A 287 -19.25 14.86 -10.44
CA PHE A 287 -20.43 14.80 -11.29
C PHE A 287 -20.24 13.72 -12.33
N ASN A 288 -20.86 12.55 -12.10
CA ASN A 288 -20.77 11.41 -13.00
C ASN A 288 -21.53 11.66 -14.31
N GLU A 289 -21.35 10.80 -15.32
CA GLU A 289 -22.07 10.91 -16.60
C GLU A 289 -23.59 11.10 -16.42
N GLU A 290 -24.21 11.91 -17.27
CA GLU A 290 -25.63 12.28 -17.23
C GLU A 290 -26.12 13.03 -15.97
N THR A 291 -25.25 13.34 -15.00
CA THR A 291 -25.61 14.04 -13.76
C THR A 291 -26.01 15.49 -14.01
N LEU A 292 -25.16 16.25 -14.71
CA LEU A 292 -25.37 17.68 -14.97
C LEU A 292 -26.23 17.93 -16.20
N VAL A 293 -26.21 17.02 -17.17
CA VAL A 293 -26.92 17.15 -18.45
C VAL A 293 -27.40 15.78 -18.94
N LYS A 294 -28.73 15.59 -19.01
CA LYS A 294 -29.32 14.32 -19.46
C LYS A 294 -29.07 14.04 -20.95
N GLY A 295 -28.58 12.85 -21.26
CA GLY A 295 -28.41 12.34 -22.63
C GLY A 295 -27.08 12.70 -23.30
N SER A 296 -26.13 13.20 -22.52
CA SER A 296 -24.77 13.51 -22.96
C SER A 296 -23.78 12.61 -22.23
N LEU A 297 -23.02 11.82 -23.01
CA LEU A 297 -21.90 11.00 -22.55
C LEU A 297 -20.66 11.90 -22.44
N PHE A 298 -20.60 12.73 -21.40
CA PHE A 298 -19.41 13.53 -21.11
C PHE A 298 -18.85 13.10 -19.76
N GLY A 299 -17.51 13.01 -19.73
CA GLY A 299 -16.75 12.42 -18.63
C GLY A 299 -16.98 13.12 -17.28
N ASN A 300 -16.49 12.48 -16.23
CA ASN A 300 -16.74 12.94 -14.87
C ASN A 300 -16.14 14.33 -14.61
N HIS A 301 -16.98 15.36 -14.49
CA HIS A 301 -16.55 16.68 -14.05
C HIS A 301 -16.30 16.69 -12.54
N GLU A 302 -15.44 17.60 -12.11
CA GLU A 302 -15.08 17.78 -10.70
C GLU A 302 -15.07 19.26 -10.35
N ALA A 303 -15.58 19.59 -9.17
CA ALA A 303 -15.44 20.92 -8.61
C ALA A 303 -14.81 20.80 -7.22
N VAL A 304 -13.81 21.64 -6.94
CA VAL A 304 -13.12 21.65 -5.65
C VAL A 304 -13.41 22.95 -4.92
N ILE A 305 -13.81 22.83 -3.65
CA ILE A 305 -13.91 23.95 -2.71
C ILE A 305 -12.72 23.86 -1.76
N SER A 306 -11.90 24.90 -1.72
CA SER A 306 -10.70 24.92 -0.90
C SER A 306 -11.03 25.16 0.58
N TYR A 307 -10.21 24.63 1.48
CA TYR A 307 -10.39 24.80 2.93
C TYR A 307 -10.20 26.23 3.42
N ASP A 308 -9.60 27.12 2.63
CA ASP A 308 -9.44 28.55 2.95
C ASP A 308 -10.68 29.39 2.61
N GLU A 309 -11.70 28.80 2.00
CA GLU A 309 -12.96 29.47 1.70
C GLU A 309 -13.85 29.58 2.96
N ASP A 310 -14.39 30.77 3.24
CA ASP A 310 -15.21 31.07 4.43
C ASP A 310 -16.47 30.17 4.57
N CYS A 311 -16.86 29.46 3.51
CA CYS A 311 -18.00 28.54 3.51
C CYS A 311 -17.69 27.20 4.19
N VAL A 312 -16.41 26.87 4.42
CA VAL A 312 -16.00 25.61 5.03
C VAL A 312 -15.87 25.76 6.55
N ASN A 313 -16.27 24.74 7.29
CA ASN A 313 -16.07 24.67 8.73
C ASN A 313 -14.63 24.22 9.04
N ASP A 314 -13.87 25.09 9.72
CA ASP A 314 -12.46 24.90 10.10
C ASP A 314 -12.19 23.56 10.81
N GLU A 315 -13.17 22.96 11.51
CA GLU A 315 -13.00 21.64 12.15
C GLU A 315 -12.65 20.54 11.13
N TYR A 316 -13.14 20.65 9.90
CA TYR A 316 -12.94 19.67 8.83
C TYR A 316 -11.76 20.02 7.93
N ALA A 317 -11.16 21.19 8.06
CA ALA A 317 -10.01 21.58 7.27
C ALA A 317 -8.80 20.68 7.55
N TYR A 318 -8.03 20.37 6.51
CA TYR A 318 -6.76 19.65 6.69
C TYR A 318 -5.62 20.62 6.97
N ASP A 319 -4.78 20.29 7.95
CA ASP A 319 -3.52 21.00 8.20
C ASP A 319 -2.39 20.36 7.38
N THR A 320 -2.11 20.94 6.22
CA THR A 320 -1.07 20.46 5.29
C THR A 320 0.33 20.48 5.90
N SER A 321 0.56 21.22 6.98
CA SER A 321 1.86 21.20 7.69
C SER A 321 2.14 19.89 8.42
N LYS A 322 1.13 19.00 8.57
CA LYS A 322 1.31 17.65 9.12
C LYS A 322 1.92 16.67 8.12
N GLY A 323 1.99 17.04 6.84
CA GLY A 323 2.45 16.16 5.76
C GLY A 323 1.46 15.05 5.42
N TYR A 324 1.46 14.63 4.15
CA TYR A 324 0.45 13.74 3.60
C TYR A 324 0.99 12.91 2.43
N CYS A 325 0.31 11.79 2.16
CA CYS A 325 0.53 10.96 0.99
C CYS A 325 -0.75 10.95 0.12
N TYR A 326 -0.64 11.37 -1.13
CA TYR A 326 -1.79 11.53 -2.04
C TYR A 326 -1.61 10.68 -3.30
N ARG A 327 -2.61 9.86 -3.66
CA ARG A 327 -2.54 8.99 -4.85
C ARG A 327 -2.76 9.81 -6.13
N ARG A 328 -1.79 9.78 -7.06
CA ARG A 328 -1.83 10.46 -8.35
C ARG A 328 -2.39 9.56 -9.45
N THR A 329 -3.52 9.95 -10.02
CA THR A 329 -4.14 9.27 -11.18
C THR A 329 -3.94 10.02 -12.50
N ASP A 330 -3.53 11.28 -12.44
CA ASP A 330 -3.31 12.20 -13.56
C ASP A 330 -1.96 11.99 -14.28
N LEU A 331 -0.95 11.46 -13.57
CA LEU A 331 0.38 11.19 -14.11
C LEU A 331 0.40 9.93 -15.01
N THR A 332 -0.15 10.08 -16.22
CA THR A 332 -0.09 9.04 -17.26
C THR A 332 1.26 9.12 -17.98
N PRO A 333 2.03 8.02 -18.06
CA PRO A 333 3.33 8.04 -18.74
C PRO A 333 3.16 8.30 -20.24
N ASP A 334 4.03 9.15 -20.80
CA ASP A 334 4.18 9.33 -22.25
C ASP A 334 5.63 9.08 -22.69
N THR A 335 5.91 8.96 -23.98
CA THR A 335 7.29 8.78 -24.44
C THR A 335 8.08 10.09 -24.38
N ILE A 336 9.37 10.00 -24.01
CA ILE A 336 10.25 11.16 -23.88
C ILE A 336 10.37 11.99 -25.18
N ASP A 337 10.17 11.38 -26.34
CA ASP A 337 10.16 12.06 -27.64
C ASP A 337 9.03 13.10 -27.79
N ARG A 338 8.00 13.03 -26.94
CA ARG A 338 6.90 14.01 -26.90
C ARG A 338 7.14 15.14 -25.92
N TYR A 339 8.21 15.09 -25.12
CA TYR A 339 8.58 16.20 -24.28
C TYR A 339 8.96 17.40 -25.15
N SER A 340 8.26 18.52 -24.94
CA SER A 340 8.45 19.76 -25.71
C SER A 340 8.70 20.99 -24.84
N GLY A 341 8.78 20.83 -23.52
CA GLY A 341 8.85 21.92 -22.55
C GLY A 341 7.53 22.67 -22.39
N GLY A 342 7.49 23.62 -21.46
CA GLY A 342 6.36 24.54 -21.25
C GLY A 342 5.05 23.94 -20.74
N TYR A 343 5.04 22.68 -20.28
CA TYR A 343 3.86 22.10 -19.62
C TYR A 343 3.79 22.61 -18.17
N SER A 344 2.66 23.19 -17.77
CA SER A 344 2.51 23.86 -16.46
C SER A 344 2.27 22.90 -15.29
N GLY A 345 2.08 21.60 -15.56
CA GLY A 345 1.94 20.56 -14.55
C GLY A 345 3.18 19.66 -14.48
N LEU A 346 3.13 18.67 -13.57
CA LEU A 346 4.08 17.56 -13.60
C LEU A 346 3.69 16.58 -14.71
N ALA A 347 4.67 16.12 -15.48
CA ALA A 347 4.48 15.12 -16.53
C ALA A 347 5.46 13.96 -16.34
N LEU A 348 4.97 12.74 -16.59
CA LEU A 348 5.75 11.51 -16.49
C LEU A 348 6.15 11.05 -17.90
N TYR A 349 7.44 10.81 -18.10
CA TYR A 349 7.98 10.33 -19.37
C TYR A 349 8.78 9.04 -19.21
N ILE A 350 8.60 8.12 -20.17
CA ILE A 350 9.40 6.91 -20.31
C ILE A 350 10.38 7.06 -21.47
N THR A 351 11.59 6.53 -21.30
CA THR A 351 12.56 6.37 -22.40
C THR A 351 12.60 4.90 -22.80
N PRO A 352 11.94 4.49 -23.89
CA PRO A 352 11.93 3.09 -24.33
C PRO A 352 13.35 2.57 -24.59
N GLU A 353 13.62 1.29 -24.32
CA GLU A 353 14.89 0.66 -24.69
C GLU A 353 15.08 0.65 -26.22
N GLU A 354 14.00 0.35 -26.94
CA GLU A 354 13.88 0.46 -28.38
C GLU A 354 12.45 0.87 -28.79
N GLU A 355 12.28 1.32 -30.03
CA GLU A 355 10.99 1.79 -30.53
C GLU A 355 9.93 0.68 -30.46
N GLY A 356 8.87 0.93 -29.70
CA GLY A 356 7.77 -0.02 -29.50
C GLY A 356 8.06 -1.15 -28.50
N SER A 357 9.14 -1.06 -27.72
CA SER A 357 9.40 -1.96 -26.60
C SER A 357 8.47 -1.69 -25.42
N ASP A 358 8.06 -2.75 -24.74
CA ASP A 358 7.40 -2.69 -23.43
C ASP A 358 8.41 -2.32 -22.31
N TYR A 359 9.71 -2.43 -22.60
CA TYR A 359 10.79 -2.12 -21.66
C TYR A 359 11.33 -0.70 -21.87
N ALA A 360 11.64 -0.04 -20.76
CA ALA A 360 12.25 1.28 -20.73
C ALA A 360 13.64 1.23 -20.09
N SER A 361 14.47 2.18 -20.49
CA SER A 361 15.84 2.39 -20.00
C SER A 361 15.97 3.59 -19.06
N ALA A 362 14.90 4.40 -18.93
CA ALA A 362 14.83 5.49 -17.98
C ALA A 362 13.37 5.91 -17.69
N LEU A 363 13.16 6.51 -16.52
CA LEU A 363 11.92 7.19 -16.13
C LEU A 363 12.25 8.66 -15.83
N SER A 364 11.40 9.58 -16.27
CA SER A 364 11.62 11.01 -16.08
C SER A 364 10.38 11.74 -15.59
N ILE A 365 10.56 12.71 -14.70
CA ILE A 365 9.55 13.70 -14.35
C ILE A 365 9.96 15.05 -14.91
N ALA A 366 9.02 15.73 -15.55
CA ALA A 366 9.21 17.08 -16.05
C ALA A 366 8.22 18.07 -15.41
N TYR A 367 8.67 19.32 -15.31
CA TYR A 367 7.86 20.47 -14.95
C TYR A 367 8.33 21.67 -15.76
N GLU A 368 7.44 22.31 -16.51
CA GLU A 368 7.78 23.36 -17.48
C GLU A 368 8.93 22.93 -18.41
N ASP A 369 10.07 23.60 -18.31
CA ASP A 369 11.28 23.35 -19.12
C ASP A 369 12.32 22.48 -18.39
N GLN A 370 12.02 22.04 -17.16
CA GLN A 370 12.90 21.24 -16.32
C GLN A 370 12.55 19.75 -16.43
N ILE A 371 13.57 18.90 -16.44
CA ILE A 371 13.42 17.45 -16.44
C ILE A 371 14.43 16.80 -15.50
N ALA A 372 13.96 15.83 -14.72
CA ALA A 372 14.79 14.95 -13.93
C ALA A 372 14.59 13.51 -14.42
N THR A 373 15.69 12.77 -14.56
CA THR A 373 15.71 11.43 -15.14
C THR A 373 16.44 10.47 -14.20
N ILE A 374 15.88 9.28 -14.05
CA ILE A 374 16.52 8.11 -13.44
C ILE A 374 16.76 7.09 -14.55
N ASP A 375 18.03 6.78 -14.80
CA ASP A 375 18.45 5.82 -15.83
C ASP A 375 18.45 4.39 -15.23
N GLU A 376 17.30 3.75 -15.19
CA GLU A 376 17.15 2.35 -14.78
C GLU A 376 16.28 1.55 -15.76
N TYR A 377 16.55 0.25 -15.85
CA TYR A 377 15.84 -0.67 -16.74
C TYR A 377 14.62 -1.28 -16.04
N TYR A 378 13.45 -1.14 -16.65
CA TYR A 378 12.19 -1.67 -16.10
C TYR A 378 11.16 -1.98 -17.20
N ASP A 379 10.14 -2.75 -16.85
CA ASP A 379 8.96 -2.96 -17.70
C ASP A 379 8.00 -1.77 -17.56
N ALA A 380 7.88 -0.97 -18.61
CA ALA A 380 7.05 0.24 -18.61
C ALA A 380 5.54 -0.07 -18.60
N THR A 381 5.14 -1.30 -18.93
CA THR A 381 3.74 -1.76 -18.80
C THR A 381 3.37 -2.10 -17.37
N CYS A 382 4.36 -2.17 -16.47
CA CYS A 382 4.20 -2.54 -15.06
C CYS A 382 4.22 -1.36 -14.09
N ILE A 383 4.14 -0.10 -14.58
CA ILE A 383 3.98 1.07 -13.71
C ILE A 383 2.62 0.97 -12.99
N LYS A 384 2.65 0.86 -11.66
CA LYS A 384 1.46 0.66 -10.83
C LYS A 384 0.98 1.96 -10.19
N ASN A 385 1.53 2.29 -9.02
CA ASN A 385 1.02 3.37 -8.20
C ASN A 385 1.95 4.57 -8.23
N LYS A 386 1.35 5.75 -8.17
CA LYS A 386 2.05 7.03 -8.13
C LYS A 386 1.50 7.81 -6.95
N TYR A 387 2.38 8.31 -6.10
CA TYR A 387 2.00 9.06 -4.91
C TYR A 387 2.79 10.36 -4.83
N ASP A 388 2.11 11.45 -4.53
CA ASP A 388 2.76 12.63 -3.97
C ASP A 388 2.97 12.40 -2.49
N ILE A 389 4.18 12.65 -2.01
CA ILE A 389 4.57 12.54 -0.61
C ILE A 389 5.04 13.92 -0.16
N VAL A 390 4.30 14.55 0.74
CA VAL A 390 4.62 15.86 1.29
C VAL A 390 4.98 15.70 2.75
N THR A 391 6.22 16.03 3.10
CA THR A 391 6.72 15.93 4.48
C THR A 391 6.27 17.12 5.34
N PRO A 392 6.23 17.00 6.68
CA PRO A 392 5.93 18.12 7.58
C PRO A 392 6.85 19.33 7.40
N GLU A 393 8.09 19.11 6.93
CA GLU A 393 9.05 20.17 6.63
C GLU A 393 8.80 20.87 5.28
N GLY A 394 7.77 20.44 4.53
CA GLY A 394 7.38 21.01 3.24
C GLY A 394 8.21 20.51 2.06
N ARG A 395 8.96 19.41 2.20
CA ARG A 395 9.59 18.74 1.04
C ARG A 395 8.57 17.86 0.35
N GLU A 396 8.52 17.94 -0.98
CA GLU A 396 7.56 17.24 -1.84
C GLU A 396 8.30 16.25 -2.74
N TYR A 397 7.72 15.05 -2.87
CA TYR A 397 8.25 13.97 -3.70
C TYR A 397 7.15 13.29 -4.50
N VAL A 398 7.55 12.69 -5.62
CA VAL A 398 6.73 11.74 -6.36
C VAL A 398 7.35 10.36 -6.24
N TYR A 399 6.60 9.43 -5.65
CA TYR A 399 6.93 8.02 -5.48
C TYR A 399 6.19 7.21 -6.54
N ILE A 400 6.93 6.48 -7.37
CA ILE A 400 6.36 5.70 -8.48
C ILE A 400 6.79 4.25 -8.33
N THR A 401 5.82 3.34 -8.13
CA THR A 401 6.09 1.92 -8.04
C THR A 401 5.95 1.24 -9.40
N VAL A 402 6.90 0.38 -9.72
CA VAL A 402 6.91 -0.47 -10.91
C VAL A 402 7.00 -1.92 -10.45
N ALA A 403 6.11 -2.78 -10.93
CA ALA A 403 6.18 -4.20 -10.63
C ALA A 403 7.40 -4.83 -11.34
N GLY A 404 8.21 -5.58 -10.59
CA GLY A 404 9.33 -6.34 -11.14
C GLY A 404 8.89 -7.67 -11.77
N PHE A 405 9.87 -8.46 -12.23
CA PHE A 405 9.64 -9.77 -12.87
C PHE A 405 9.25 -10.89 -11.88
N ASP A 406 9.41 -10.64 -10.58
CA ASP A 406 9.10 -11.52 -9.46
C ASP A 406 8.17 -10.78 -8.47
N ASN A 407 8.13 -11.23 -7.21
CA ASN A 407 7.38 -10.55 -6.15
C ASN A 407 8.03 -9.24 -5.68
N SER A 408 8.87 -8.59 -6.51
CA SER A 408 9.49 -7.31 -6.21
C SER A 408 8.72 -6.11 -6.76
N LEU A 409 8.94 -4.98 -6.09
CA LEU A 409 8.45 -3.66 -6.41
C LEU A 409 9.64 -2.72 -6.46
N GLU A 410 9.94 -2.18 -7.63
CA GLU A 410 10.91 -1.10 -7.74
C GLU A 410 10.21 0.23 -7.46
N LEU A 411 10.79 1.05 -6.59
CA LEU A 411 10.32 2.38 -6.28
C LEU A 411 11.26 3.41 -6.89
N PHE A 412 10.74 4.22 -7.81
CA PHE A 412 11.40 5.41 -8.35
C PHE A 412 11.00 6.63 -7.53
N VAL A 413 11.98 7.44 -7.13
CA VAL A 413 11.75 8.63 -6.31
C VAL A 413 12.30 9.89 -6.95
N PHE A 414 11.44 10.89 -7.08
CA PHE A 414 11.79 12.24 -7.50
C PHE A 414 11.40 13.25 -6.43
N GLU A 415 12.28 14.20 -6.14
CA GLU A 415 11.95 15.40 -5.37
C GLU A 415 11.40 16.46 -6.32
N VAL A 416 10.28 17.10 -5.97
CA VAL A 416 9.59 18.11 -6.80
C VAL A 416 9.32 19.42 -6.06
N THR A 417 9.81 19.56 -4.82
CA THR A 417 9.72 20.76 -3.98
C THR A 417 9.94 22.07 -4.78
N ASP A 418 9.07 23.06 -4.58
CA ASP A 418 9.06 24.33 -5.31
C ASP A 418 8.99 24.17 -6.84
N ASN A 419 8.36 23.11 -7.34
CA ASN A 419 8.30 22.75 -8.76
C ASN A 419 9.68 22.61 -9.42
N LYS A 420 10.64 22.01 -8.71
CA LYS A 420 12.00 21.75 -9.22
C LYS A 420 12.29 20.24 -9.21
N PRO A 421 11.95 19.53 -10.29
CA PRO A 421 12.21 18.10 -10.40
C PRO A 421 13.68 17.78 -10.19
N LYS A 422 13.97 16.79 -9.34
CA LYS A 422 15.29 16.23 -9.10
C LYS A 422 15.18 14.73 -8.86
N ALA A 423 16.04 13.95 -9.49
CA ALA A 423 16.12 12.51 -9.27
C ALA A 423 16.75 12.22 -7.89
N CYS A 424 16.07 11.41 -7.07
CA CYS A 424 16.61 10.92 -5.81
C CYS A 424 17.27 9.54 -5.99
N GLY A 425 16.62 8.63 -6.73
CA GLY A 425 17.14 7.30 -7.03
C GLY A 425 16.04 6.24 -7.02
N THR A 426 16.45 4.97 -6.94
CA THR A 426 15.56 3.82 -6.80
C THR A 426 15.86 3.01 -5.56
N THR A 427 14.87 2.25 -5.10
CA THR A 427 15.02 1.21 -4.09
C THR A 427 14.05 0.06 -4.37
N TRP A 428 14.31 -1.11 -3.78
CA TRP A 428 13.52 -2.31 -4.02
C TRP A 428 12.78 -2.73 -2.75
N PHE A 429 11.53 -3.11 -2.96
CA PHE A 429 10.63 -3.70 -1.98
C PHE A 429 10.06 -5.01 -2.53
N SER A 430 9.26 -5.69 -1.72
CA SER A 430 8.49 -6.85 -2.16
C SER A 430 7.02 -6.62 -1.87
N TYR A 431 6.14 -7.31 -2.60
CA TYR A 431 4.75 -7.44 -2.18
C TYR A 431 4.70 -8.07 -0.79
N ALA A 432 3.94 -7.46 0.11
CA ALA A 432 3.65 -8.04 1.40
C ALA A 432 2.19 -8.49 1.38
N GLU A 433 1.98 -9.79 1.56
CA GLU A 433 0.64 -10.39 1.65
C GLU A 433 -0.01 -10.02 3.01
N ILE A 434 -0.28 -8.73 3.23
CA ILE A 434 -0.66 -8.22 4.54
C ILE A 434 -2.04 -8.74 4.92
N GLY A 435 -2.07 -9.52 6.00
CA GLY A 435 -3.27 -10.17 6.51
C GLY A 435 -3.39 -11.63 6.10
N TYR A 436 -2.53 -12.17 5.23
CA TYR A 436 -2.59 -13.57 4.82
C TYR A 436 -2.59 -14.55 6.00
N MET A 437 -1.70 -14.33 6.97
CA MET A 437 -1.61 -15.18 8.16
C MET A 437 -2.74 -14.98 9.19
N ILE A 438 -3.59 -13.96 9.04
CA ILE A 438 -4.62 -13.58 10.04
C ILE A 438 -6.03 -13.77 9.47
N ASP A 439 -6.29 -13.14 8.32
CA ASP A 439 -7.56 -13.14 7.59
C ASP A 439 -7.27 -13.24 6.09
N PRO A 440 -6.88 -14.43 5.57
CA PRO A 440 -6.38 -14.61 4.20
C PRO A 440 -7.40 -14.22 3.12
N ASP A 441 -8.68 -14.24 3.47
CA ASP A 441 -9.77 -13.81 2.62
C ASP A 441 -9.73 -12.30 2.28
N TYR A 442 -8.98 -11.52 3.09
CA TYR A 442 -8.82 -10.07 3.00
C TYR A 442 -7.34 -9.69 3.09
N GLU A 443 -6.49 -10.51 2.48
CA GLU A 443 -5.11 -10.09 2.20
C GLU A 443 -5.09 -8.87 1.27
N GLY A 444 -4.05 -8.05 1.40
CA GLY A 444 -3.94 -6.85 0.58
C GLY A 444 -2.63 -6.11 0.78
N GLU A 445 -2.51 -4.99 0.10
CA GLU A 445 -1.33 -4.14 0.12
C GLU A 445 -1.61 -2.84 0.89
N ALA A 446 -0.66 -2.39 1.70
CA ALA A 446 -0.81 -1.14 2.43
C ALA A 446 -0.79 0.06 1.48
N ILE A 447 -1.56 1.10 1.82
CA ILE A 447 -1.49 2.38 1.13
C ILE A 447 -0.57 3.34 1.90
N PRO A 448 0.28 4.11 1.21
CA PRO A 448 0.94 5.26 1.82
C PRO A 448 -0.09 6.28 2.27
N SER A 449 -0.13 6.57 3.58
CA SER A 449 -1.01 7.58 4.18
C SER A 449 -0.22 8.70 4.88
N ASP A 450 0.82 8.32 5.63
CA ASP A 450 1.67 9.22 6.40
C ASP A 450 3.13 9.18 5.89
N PRO A 451 3.74 10.31 5.46
CA PRO A 451 5.14 10.36 5.03
C PRO A 451 6.15 9.93 6.12
N SER A 452 5.74 9.91 7.38
CA SER A 452 6.57 9.51 8.52
C SER A 452 6.41 8.04 8.93
N ALA A 453 5.42 7.34 8.35
CA ALA A 453 5.06 5.97 8.73
C ALA A 453 4.43 5.16 7.57
N MET A 454 4.92 5.33 6.35
CA MET A 454 4.51 4.54 5.19
C MET A 454 4.84 3.06 5.39
N VAL A 455 3.94 2.16 5.02
CA VAL A 455 4.18 0.72 5.13
C VAL A 455 4.66 0.16 3.79
N PHE A 456 5.82 -0.51 3.81
CA PHE A 456 6.35 -1.25 2.65
C PHE A 456 6.67 -2.69 3.04
N GLY A 457 6.49 -3.59 2.06
CA GLY A 457 6.83 -4.99 2.15
C GLY A 457 8.26 -5.32 1.74
N ASN A 458 8.78 -6.42 2.24
CA ASN A 458 10.05 -7.00 1.85
C ASN A 458 9.98 -8.53 2.00
N GLY A 459 10.94 -9.23 1.41
CA GLY A 459 11.01 -10.69 1.43
C GLY A 459 12.44 -11.16 1.68
N SER A 460 12.60 -12.23 2.45
CA SER A 460 13.92 -12.85 2.61
C SER A 460 13.85 -14.29 3.13
N ASP A 461 14.98 -14.98 3.06
CA ASP A 461 15.13 -16.36 3.49
C ASP A 461 15.57 -16.47 4.97
N LEU A 462 14.78 -15.92 5.91
CA LEU A 462 15.09 -15.94 7.34
C LEU A 462 14.85 -17.30 7.98
N MET A 463 13.72 -17.94 7.66
CA MET A 463 13.26 -19.21 8.23
C MET A 463 12.39 -19.93 7.19
N GLY A 464 13.02 -20.39 6.11
CA GLY A 464 12.33 -20.51 4.83
C GLY A 464 12.17 -19.14 4.18
N SER A 465 11.49 -19.08 3.04
CA SER A 465 11.11 -17.80 2.43
C SER A 465 9.94 -17.19 3.20
N VAL A 466 10.12 -15.95 3.64
CA VAL A 466 9.09 -15.19 4.36
C VAL A 466 8.94 -13.81 3.72
N SER A 467 7.72 -13.29 3.77
CA SER A 467 7.42 -11.88 3.47
C SER A 467 7.06 -11.16 4.77
N TYR A 468 7.47 -9.90 4.87
CA TYR A 468 7.22 -9.05 6.02
C TYR A 468 7.06 -7.61 5.61
N TYR A 469 6.48 -6.80 6.47
CA TYR A 469 6.31 -5.37 6.23
C TYR A 469 6.71 -4.57 7.46
N GLY A 470 6.99 -3.30 7.26
CA GLY A 470 7.34 -2.38 8.33
C GLY A 470 7.05 -0.94 7.97
N LYS A 471 7.17 -0.05 8.96
CA LYS A 471 6.99 1.39 8.80
C LYS A 471 8.29 2.05 8.32
N TYR A 472 8.15 2.94 7.35
CA TYR A 472 9.21 3.72 6.72
C TYR A 472 8.83 5.19 6.72
N LYS A 473 9.83 6.05 6.84
CA LYS A 473 9.69 7.50 6.65
C LYS A 473 10.50 7.96 5.46
N VAL A 474 10.21 9.14 4.95
CA VAL A 474 11.08 9.80 3.97
C VAL A 474 12.46 10.05 4.59
N GLY A 475 13.51 9.50 3.98
CA GLY A 475 14.90 9.71 4.37
C GLY A 475 15.46 11.06 3.91
N ASP A 476 16.67 11.41 4.36
CA ASP A 476 17.31 12.68 4.01
C ASP A 476 17.53 12.84 2.50
N ASP A 477 17.79 11.73 1.80
CA ASP A 477 17.95 11.64 0.34
C ASP A 477 16.63 11.54 -0.43
N GLY A 478 15.50 11.45 0.28
CA GLY A 478 14.16 11.26 -0.28
C GLY A 478 13.71 9.81 -0.38
N LEU A 479 14.62 8.82 -0.24
CA LEU A 479 14.26 7.40 -0.28
C LEU A 479 13.64 6.95 1.05
N PRO A 480 12.72 5.96 1.05
CA PRO A 480 12.16 5.45 2.30
C PRO A 480 13.22 4.82 3.20
N THR A 481 13.22 5.20 4.48
CA THR A 481 14.09 4.63 5.52
C THR A 481 13.23 3.99 6.60
N PHE A 482 13.53 2.74 6.96
CA PHE A 482 12.81 2.03 8.01
C PHE A 482 12.86 2.82 9.33
N CYS A 483 11.70 3.01 9.94
CA CYS A 483 11.52 3.79 11.18
C CYS A 483 10.73 3.06 12.26
N GLY A 484 10.34 1.80 12.03
CA GLY A 484 9.73 0.95 13.03
C GLY A 484 10.74 0.31 13.99
N ASP A 485 10.24 -0.32 15.04
CA ASP A 485 11.05 -1.13 15.95
C ASP A 485 11.31 -2.54 15.36
N PHE A 486 10.29 -3.11 14.73
CA PHE A 486 10.32 -4.43 14.10
C PHE A 486 9.53 -4.43 12.78
N GLN A 487 9.75 -5.46 11.98
CA GLN A 487 8.95 -5.80 10.81
C GLN A 487 8.06 -7.01 11.14
N THR A 488 6.80 -6.93 10.75
CA THR A 488 5.78 -7.96 11.00
C THR A 488 5.82 -8.98 9.88
N ILE A 489 5.90 -10.27 10.21
CA ILE A 489 5.81 -11.35 9.22
C ILE A 489 4.37 -11.42 8.72
N SER A 490 4.19 -11.30 7.39
CA SER A 490 2.88 -11.36 6.74
C SER A 490 2.61 -12.69 6.05
N TRP A 491 3.68 -13.37 5.61
CA TRP A 491 3.59 -14.67 4.95
C TRP A 491 4.82 -15.52 5.22
N VAL A 492 4.62 -16.83 5.24
CA VAL A 492 5.67 -17.84 5.40
C VAL A 492 5.44 -18.93 4.36
N CYS A 493 6.44 -19.21 3.52
CA CYS A 493 6.35 -20.36 2.62
C CYS A 493 6.22 -21.63 3.46
N SER A 494 5.19 -22.43 3.17
CA SER A 494 4.94 -23.68 3.87
C SER A 494 4.47 -24.76 2.90
N PHE A 495 4.70 -26.02 3.27
CA PHE A 495 4.06 -27.15 2.62
C PHE A 495 2.63 -27.28 3.14
N GLU A 496 1.67 -27.51 2.26
CA GLU A 496 0.25 -27.65 2.63
C GLU A 496 0.08 -28.65 3.79
N GLY A 497 -0.48 -28.18 4.90
CA GLY A 497 -0.73 -28.99 6.10
C GLY A 497 0.50 -29.31 6.95
N ALA A 498 1.62 -28.57 6.82
CA ALA A 498 2.84 -28.81 7.60
C ALA A 498 3.35 -27.55 8.32
N ASP A 499 3.36 -27.59 9.65
CA ASP A 499 3.97 -26.55 10.47
C ASP A 499 5.50 -26.65 10.49
N ILE A 500 6.18 -25.51 10.68
CA ILE A 500 7.61 -25.48 10.97
C ILE A 500 7.83 -26.01 12.39
N LYS A 501 8.70 -27.01 12.54
CA LYS A 501 9.02 -27.63 13.83
C LYS A 501 10.51 -27.73 14.06
N THR A 502 10.93 -27.66 15.33
CA THR A 502 12.33 -27.88 15.71
C THR A 502 12.73 -29.35 15.53
N LYS A 503 13.92 -29.60 14.97
CA LYS A 503 14.53 -30.94 14.81
C LYS A 503 15.51 -31.29 15.93
N ALA A 504 15.90 -30.30 16.71
CA ALA A 504 16.80 -30.41 17.85
C ALA A 504 16.37 -29.42 18.94
N ASP A 505 16.96 -29.55 20.13
CA ASP A 505 16.82 -28.56 21.18
C ASP A 505 17.62 -27.30 20.78
N ILE A 506 16.98 -26.13 20.83
CA ILE A 506 17.56 -24.86 20.37
C ILE A 506 17.52 -23.84 21.50
N ASP A 507 18.69 -23.31 21.90
CA ASP A 507 18.76 -22.20 22.84
C ASP A 507 18.20 -20.93 22.18
N ALA A 508 17.29 -20.25 22.89
CA ALA A 508 16.58 -19.06 22.46
C ALA A 508 16.41 -18.07 23.61
N GLU A 509 15.94 -16.87 23.30
CA GLU A 509 15.59 -15.84 24.28
C GLU A 509 14.08 -15.69 24.34
N ILE A 510 13.50 -15.54 25.54
CA ILE A 510 12.09 -15.16 25.68
C ILE A 510 12.04 -13.63 25.56
N VAL A 511 11.14 -13.13 24.73
CA VAL A 511 10.95 -11.68 24.52
C VAL A 511 9.51 -11.28 24.81
N ASP A 512 9.31 -10.05 25.26
CA ASP A 512 7.96 -9.47 25.42
C ASP A 512 7.43 -8.88 24.10
N GLU A 513 6.20 -8.34 24.14
CA GLU A 513 5.56 -7.69 22.99
C GLU A 513 6.34 -6.45 22.49
N ASN A 514 7.23 -5.86 23.29
CA ASN A 514 8.10 -4.75 22.87
C ASN A 514 9.48 -5.24 22.38
N GLY A 515 9.73 -6.55 22.39
CA GLY A 515 10.98 -7.16 21.95
C GLY A 515 12.14 -7.07 22.94
N ALA A 516 11.85 -6.73 24.20
CA ALA A 516 12.83 -6.80 25.27
C ALA A 516 13.02 -8.25 25.72
N VAL A 517 14.27 -8.68 25.84
CA VAL A 517 14.63 -10.01 26.35
C VAL A 517 14.32 -10.09 27.84
N THR A 518 13.42 -10.98 28.22
CA THR A 518 13.00 -11.18 29.61
C THR A 518 13.67 -12.38 30.28
N ASP A 519 14.01 -13.42 29.51
CA ASP A 519 14.68 -14.62 30.01
C ASP A 519 15.38 -15.41 28.88
N LYS A 520 16.10 -16.47 29.23
CA LYS A 520 16.64 -17.46 28.29
C LYS A 520 15.88 -18.76 28.41
N THR A 521 15.74 -19.47 27.29
CA THR A 521 15.04 -20.76 27.24
C THR A 521 15.73 -21.72 26.27
N THR A 522 15.34 -22.98 26.34
CA THR A 522 15.67 -23.98 25.33
C THR A 522 14.36 -24.47 24.73
N VAL A 523 14.15 -24.19 23.44
CA VAL A 523 13.00 -24.68 22.68
C VAL A 523 13.26 -26.14 22.36
N ALA A 524 12.44 -27.02 22.93
CA ALA A 524 12.63 -28.47 22.82
C ALA A 524 12.41 -28.95 21.37
N THR A 525 13.02 -30.08 21.05
CA THR A 525 12.79 -30.80 19.78
C THR A 525 11.31 -31.13 19.56
N GLY A 526 10.79 -30.88 18.36
CA GLY A 526 9.41 -31.15 17.94
C GLY A 526 8.43 -30.02 18.23
N THR A 527 8.87 -28.91 18.82
CA THR A 527 8.05 -27.73 19.08
C THR A 527 7.70 -27.02 17.78
N VAL A 528 6.42 -26.67 17.61
CA VAL A 528 5.93 -25.81 16.53
C VAL A 528 6.36 -24.36 16.78
N VAL A 529 6.88 -23.72 15.75
CA VAL A 529 7.28 -22.31 15.77
C VAL A 529 6.59 -21.56 14.64
N ILE A 530 5.95 -20.45 14.97
CA ILE A 530 5.23 -19.60 14.01
C ILE A 530 5.99 -18.28 13.89
N PRO A 531 6.67 -17.98 12.77
CA PRO A 531 7.29 -16.69 12.54
C PRO A 531 6.34 -15.53 12.81
N TYR A 532 6.80 -14.53 13.54
CA TYR A 532 5.97 -13.42 14.01
C TYR A 532 6.52 -12.05 13.63
N ARG A 533 7.80 -11.77 13.92
CA ARG A 533 8.46 -10.50 13.56
C ARG A 533 9.98 -10.65 13.43
N THR A 534 10.63 -9.66 12.84
CA THR A 534 12.08 -9.66 12.58
C THR A 534 12.63 -8.23 12.54
N ASP A 535 13.96 -8.08 12.58
CA ASP A 535 14.67 -6.86 12.15
C ASP A 535 15.15 -6.92 10.69
N GLY A 536 14.75 -7.96 9.96
CA GLY A 536 15.09 -8.20 8.56
C GLY A 536 16.47 -8.83 8.35
N ASP A 537 17.28 -9.01 9.41
CA ASP A 537 18.66 -9.46 9.25
C ASP A 537 19.17 -10.36 10.37
N LYS A 538 19.11 -9.95 11.64
CA LYS A 538 19.89 -10.59 12.73
C LYS A 538 19.08 -11.56 13.55
N PHE A 539 17.76 -11.44 13.58
CA PHE A 539 16.93 -12.39 14.32
C PHE A 539 15.55 -12.60 13.69
N ILE A 540 14.90 -13.66 14.12
CA ILE A 540 13.47 -13.87 13.92
C ILE A 540 12.82 -14.22 15.27
N ASP A 541 11.73 -13.53 15.57
CA ASP A 541 10.88 -13.83 16.71
C ASP A 541 9.75 -14.74 16.23
N CYS A 542 9.49 -15.81 16.98
CA CYS A 542 8.44 -16.78 16.70
C CYS A 542 7.50 -16.90 17.89
N LYS A 543 6.20 -17.05 17.62
CA LYS A 543 5.21 -17.47 18.61
C LYS A 543 5.21 -18.99 18.75
N LEU A 544 5.16 -19.46 19.99
CA LEU A 544 4.96 -20.87 20.34
C LEU A 544 3.48 -21.17 20.58
N GLU A 545 3.12 -22.45 20.69
CA GLU A 545 1.73 -22.88 20.95
C GLU A 545 1.17 -22.37 22.29
N ASP A 546 2.03 -22.08 23.26
CA ASP A 546 1.65 -21.48 24.55
C ASP A 546 1.55 -19.96 24.51
N SER A 547 1.64 -19.36 23.30
CA SER A 547 1.64 -17.91 23.03
C SER A 547 2.88 -17.17 23.52
N SER A 548 3.89 -17.84 24.08
CA SER A 548 5.18 -17.19 24.36
C SER A 548 5.90 -16.80 23.07
N ILE A 549 6.62 -15.67 23.11
CA ILE A 549 7.45 -15.20 22.00
C ILE A 549 8.90 -15.55 22.30
N VAL A 550 9.52 -16.28 21.39
CA VAL A 550 10.94 -16.63 21.46
C VAL A 550 11.71 -16.02 20.30
N ARG A 551 12.91 -15.51 20.61
CA ARG A 551 13.84 -14.95 19.64
C ARG A 551 14.93 -15.96 19.31
N PHE A 552 15.07 -16.22 18.01
CA PHE A 552 16.21 -16.94 17.45
C PHE A 552 17.17 -15.94 16.80
N THR A 553 18.35 -15.75 17.40
CA THR A 553 19.40 -14.88 16.86
C THR A 553 20.30 -15.66 15.90
N PHE A 554 20.53 -15.12 14.71
CA PHE A 554 21.39 -15.76 13.73
C PHE A 554 22.86 -15.55 14.07
N SER A 555 23.63 -16.65 14.08
CA SER A 555 25.09 -16.62 14.14
C SER A 555 25.74 -16.31 12.79
N SER A 556 25.00 -16.53 11.69
CA SER A 556 25.37 -16.15 10.33
C SER A 556 24.14 -15.61 9.61
N THR A 557 24.23 -14.40 9.08
CA THR A 557 23.14 -13.74 8.35
C THR A 557 23.20 -13.96 6.84
N SER A 558 24.36 -14.39 6.30
CA SER A 558 24.47 -14.83 4.91
C SER A 558 23.96 -16.26 4.73
N TYR A 559 23.40 -16.57 3.56
CA TYR A 559 23.01 -17.93 3.21
C TYR A 559 24.22 -18.89 3.15
N PRO A 560 24.14 -20.10 3.75
CA PRO A 560 23.05 -20.58 4.60
C PRO A 560 23.06 -19.90 5.98
N ARG A 561 21.89 -19.46 6.44
CA ARG A 561 21.72 -18.90 7.79
C ARG A 561 21.90 -19.99 8.84
N SER A 562 22.40 -19.60 10.02
CA SER A 562 22.59 -20.51 11.15
C SER A 562 22.22 -19.87 12.48
N ILE A 563 21.81 -20.69 13.45
CA ILE A 563 21.64 -20.33 14.85
C ILE A 563 22.61 -21.17 15.67
N ASN A 564 23.35 -20.55 16.59
CA ASN A 564 24.37 -21.22 17.40
C ASN A 564 25.37 -22.07 16.56
N GLY A 565 25.69 -21.60 15.35
CA GLY A 565 26.59 -22.28 14.42
C GLY A 565 26.02 -23.50 13.69
N THR A 566 24.73 -23.79 13.85
CA THR A 566 24.04 -24.89 13.15
C THR A 566 23.09 -24.33 12.10
N GLU A 567 23.12 -24.87 10.88
CA GLU A 567 22.31 -24.38 9.76
C GLU A 567 20.81 -24.55 10.02
N MET A 568 20.00 -23.63 9.48
CA MET A 568 18.53 -23.63 9.66
C MET A 568 17.88 -24.96 9.28
N ASN A 569 18.29 -25.59 8.16
CA ASN A 569 17.73 -26.87 7.69
C ASN A 569 18.05 -28.07 8.60
N ASP A 570 19.08 -27.97 9.44
CA ASP A 570 19.40 -28.98 10.44
C ASP A 570 18.62 -28.77 11.74
N LEU A 571 18.23 -27.52 12.02
CA LEU A 571 17.50 -27.11 13.21
C LEU A 571 15.97 -27.18 13.06
N PHE A 572 15.43 -27.05 11.84
CA PHE A 572 14.00 -27.04 11.60
C PHE A 572 13.59 -27.98 10.46
N GLU A 573 12.41 -28.59 10.61
CA GLU A 573 11.74 -29.33 9.54
C GLU A 573 10.67 -28.47 8.87
N ASN A 574 10.28 -28.86 7.66
CA ASN A 574 9.25 -28.20 6.83
C ASN A 574 9.56 -26.75 6.41
N LEU A 575 10.84 -26.32 6.45
CA LEU A 575 11.23 -25.08 5.81
C LEU A 575 11.02 -25.20 4.29
N CYS A 576 10.22 -24.27 3.74
CA CYS A 576 10.05 -24.09 2.31
C CYS A 576 10.83 -22.85 1.86
N TYR A 577 11.45 -22.93 0.68
CA TYR A 577 12.05 -21.79 0.00
C TYR A 577 11.37 -21.61 -1.36
N ALA A 578 10.79 -20.43 -1.59
CA ALA A 578 10.23 -20.03 -2.87
C ALA A 578 11.38 -19.62 -3.81
N GLY A 579 11.27 -19.94 -5.11
CA GLY A 579 12.31 -19.62 -6.09
C GLY A 579 11.80 -19.69 -7.52
#